data_AF-A0A0G4IMP2-F1
#
_entry.id   AF-A0A0G4IMP2-F1
#
_cell.length_a   1.000
_cell.length_b   1.000
_cell.length_c   1.000
_cell.angle_alpha   90.00
_cell.angle_beta   90.00
_cell.angle_gamma   90.00
#
_symmetry.space_group_name_H-M   'P 1'
#
loop_
_entity.id
_entity.type
_entity.pdbx_description
1 polymer ?
#
loop_
_entity_poly.entity_id
_entity_poly.type
_entity_poly.pdbx_seq_one_letter_code
_entity_poly.pdbx_strand_id
1 'polypeptide(L)'
;MDDLQDALAGQRRLRLHADRFVVAWNGVLALTFRGFPRGVSDVKATIAKRLSLPGENPGSRWPKVTLGACADGVTLSYEEMCRLQDLCESFSARLQAMASVDIHTLSFVRFACRSLERVKTRVDYPLAAADDDDVVDEDVGEEQRQAVLDVYAEMQDRRAYWKKVALEGNRTGHYREEHVESTLVAFLDDNAVIDVIERFQRAVDGILQPGRYEWIGRPHLHLTIRSLGQLS
;
A
#
# COMPACT_ATOMS: atom_id res chain seq x y z
N MET A 1 2.08 9.27 22.36
CA MET A 1 3.22 9.39 21.42
C MET A 1 4.45 8.67 21.96
N ASP A 2 4.72 8.81 23.25
CA ASP A 2 5.83 8.13 23.94
C ASP A 2 5.81 6.60 23.73
N ASP A 3 4.64 5.96 23.82
CA ASP A 3 4.52 4.51 23.56
C ASP A 3 4.92 4.09 22.13
N LEU A 4 4.65 4.94 21.13
CA LEU A 4 5.06 4.70 19.74
C LEU A 4 6.55 4.94 19.58
N GLN A 5 7.07 6.01 20.18
CA GLN A 5 8.50 6.29 20.19
C GLN A 5 9.28 5.13 20.81
N ASP A 6 8.83 4.61 21.95
CA ASP A 6 9.45 3.47 22.64
C ASP A 6 9.28 2.15 21.88
N ALA A 7 8.16 1.96 21.16
CA ALA A 7 7.97 0.79 20.31
C ALA A 7 8.88 0.78 19.08
N LEU A 8 9.22 1.98 18.59
CA LEU A 8 10.06 2.19 17.41
C LEU A 8 11.54 2.47 17.75
N ALA A 9 11.86 2.65 19.02
CA ALA A 9 13.22 2.88 19.48
C ALA A 9 14.14 1.71 19.08
N GLY A 10 15.24 2.02 18.40
CA GLY A 10 16.22 1.03 17.95
C GLY A 10 15.77 0.17 16.76
N GLN A 11 14.59 0.44 16.18
CA GLN A 11 14.18 -0.26 14.96
C GLN A 11 15.11 0.08 13.80
N ARG A 12 15.61 -0.96 13.13
CA ARG A 12 16.46 -0.82 11.95
C ARG A 12 15.62 -0.43 10.73
N ARG A 13 16.29 0.08 9.69
CA ARG A 13 15.67 0.29 8.37
C ARG A 13 14.98 -0.99 7.91
N LEU A 14 13.80 -0.82 7.32
CA LEU A 14 12.99 -1.92 6.82
C LEU A 14 13.13 -1.97 5.30
N ARG A 15 13.19 -3.18 4.73
CA ARG A 15 13.33 -3.36 3.29
C ARG A 15 12.10 -4.06 2.73
N LEU A 16 11.43 -3.45 1.75
CA LEU A 16 10.30 -4.06 1.05
C LEU A 16 10.68 -4.40 -0.38
N HIS A 17 10.15 -5.50 -0.90
CA HIS A 17 10.34 -5.88 -2.30
C HIS A 17 9.06 -5.62 -3.06
N ALA A 18 9.07 -4.57 -3.88
CA ALA A 18 7.96 -4.29 -4.80
C ALA A 18 7.75 -5.50 -5.70
N ASP A 19 6.48 -5.84 -5.94
CA ASP A 19 6.14 -7.07 -6.63
C ASP A 19 5.29 -6.78 -7.87
N ARG A 20 4.03 -6.39 -7.69
CA ARG A 20 3.12 -6.24 -8.84
C ARG A 20 2.23 -5.02 -8.71
N PHE A 21 1.86 -4.46 -9.86
CA PHE A 21 0.66 -3.66 -9.95
C PHE A 21 -0.55 -4.59 -10.01
N VAL A 22 -1.66 -4.21 -9.37
CA VAL A 22 -2.89 -5.00 -9.39
C VAL A 22 -4.11 -4.11 -9.55
N VAL A 23 -5.14 -4.67 -10.19
CA VAL A 23 -6.52 -4.16 -10.10
C VAL A 23 -7.16 -4.89 -8.92
N ALA A 24 -7.30 -4.23 -7.79
CA ALA A 24 -7.95 -4.79 -6.61
C ALA A 24 -9.48 -4.73 -6.75
N TRP A 25 -10.19 -5.26 -5.74
CA TRP A 25 -11.64 -5.13 -5.64
C TRP A 25 -12.08 -3.68 -5.78
N ASN A 26 -13.32 -3.50 -6.27
CA ASN A 26 -13.87 -2.20 -6.63
C ASN A 26 -13.04 -1.42 -7.66
N GLY A 27 -12.08 -2.02 -8.36
CA GLY A 27 -11.28 -1.32 -9.37
C GLY A 27 -10.25 -0.37 -8.78
N VAL A 28 -9.82 -0.56 -7.54
CA VAL A 28 -8.71 0.22 -6.99
C VAL A 28 -7.39 -0.25 -7.61
N LEU A 29 -6.55 0.67 -8.07
CA LEU A 29 -5.20 0.35 -8.53
C LEU A 29 -4.22 0.46 -7.38
N ALA A 30 -3.41 -0.57 -7.19
CA ALA A 30 -2.43 -0.65 -6.11
C ALA A 30 -1.09 -1.22 -6.59
N LEU A 31 -0.01 -0.77 -5.95
CA LEU A 31 1.29 -1.43 -5.95
C LEU A 31 1.37 -2.36 -4.75
N THR A 32 1.80 -3.61 -4.96
CA THR A 32 1.91 -4.63 -3.94
C THR A 32 3.37 -5.00 -3.71
N PHE A 33 3.64 -5.62 -2.56
CA PHE A 33 4.96 -6.12 -2.20
C PHE A 33 4.88 -7.62 -1.92
N ARG A 34 6.03 -8.29 -1.95
CA ARG A 34 6.14 -9.76 -1.77
C ARG A 34 5.62 -10.28 -0.41
N GLY A 35 5.39 -9.37 0.54
CA GLY A 35 4.91 -9.64 1.88
C GLY A 35 5.62 -8.74 2.88
N PHE A 36 5.15 -8.70 4.12
CA PHE A 36 5.86 -7.98 5.17
C PHE A 36 7.11 -8.78 5.60
N PRO A 37 8.31 -8.19 5.59
CA PRO A 37 9.47 -8.75 6.24
C PRO A 37 9.21 -9.00 7.73
N ARG A 38 10.00 -9.86 8.35
CA ARG A 38 9.87 -10.20 9.78
C ARG A 38 9.94 -8.95 10.67
N GLY A 39 10.89 -8.05 10.44
CA GLY A 39 11.02 -6.81 11.21
C GLY A 39 9.79 -5.92 11.12
N VAL A 40 9.13 -5.82 9.95
CA VAL A 40 7.86 -5.09 9.85
C VAL A 40 6.76 -5.80 10.64
N SER A 41 6.70 -7.13 10.56
CA SER A 41 5.72 -7.94 11.30
C SER A 41 5.91 -7.82 12.81
N ASP A 42 7.15 -7.78 13.28
CA ASP A 42 7.53 -7.61 14.69
C ASP A 42 7.17 -6.22 15.21
N VAL A 43 7.40 -5.17 14.39
CA VAL A 43 6.94 -3.81 14.69
C VAL A 43 5.42 -3.77 14.81
N LYS A 44 4.69 -4.36 13.86
CA LYS A 44 3.22 -4.44 13.88
C LYS A 44 2.72 -5.13 15.15
N ALA A 45 3.31 -6.27 15.52
CA ALA A 45 2.93 -7.05 16.70
C ALA A 45 3.25 -6.29 18.00
N THR A 46 4.41 -5.65 18.08
CA THR A 46 4.86 -4.87 19.23
C THR A 46 3.92 -3.69 19.49
N ILE A 47 3.60 -2.93 18.44
CA ILE A 47 2.68 -1.78 18.53
C ILE A 47 1.28 -2.25 18.91
N ALA A 48 0.78 -3.31 18.29
CA ALA A 48 -0.55 -3.85 18.60
C ALA A 48 -0.65 -4.27 20.07
N LYS A 49 0.37 -4.93 20.61
CA LYS A 49 0.42 -5.34 22.02
C LYS A 49 0.52 -4.15 22.98
N ARG A 50 1.45 -3.22 22.73
CA ARG A 50 1.67 -2.06 23.62
C ARG A 50 0.44 -1.14 23.68
N LEU A 51 -0.18 -0.89 22.54
CA LEU A 51 -1.34 0.00 22.43
C LEU A 51 -2.68 -0.74 22.58
N SER A 52 -2.67 -2.05 22.86
CA SER A 52 -3.88 -2.88 22.98
C SER A 52 -4.84 -2.73 21.79
N LEU A 53 -4.29 -2.69 20.57
CA LEU A 53 -5.07 -2.44 19.35
C LEU A 53 -5.95 -3.65 18.99
N PRO A 54 -7.14 -3.44 18.43
CA PRO A 54 -8.00 -4.52 17.94
C PRO A 54 -7.33 -5.30 16.79
N GLY A 55 -7.86 -6.47 16.46
CA GLY A 55 -7.37 -7.28 15.34
C GLY A 55 -7.28 -6.51 14.03
N GLU A 56 -6.29 -6.86 13.19
CA GLU A 56 -6.06 -6.19 11.93
C GLU A 56 -7.10 -6.56 10.85
N ASN A 57 -7.59 -5.54 10.14
CA ASN A 57 -8.43 -5.72 8.96
C ASN A 57 -7.68 -6.49 7.87
N PRO A 58 -8.33 -7.42 7.13
CA PRO A 58 -7.66 -8.25 6.14
C PRO A 58 -6.83 -7.45 5.12
N GLY A 59 -7.33 -6.29 4.68
CA GLY A 59 -6.68 -5.45 3.68
C GLY A 59 -5.36 -4.79 4.10
N SER A 60 -5.05 -4.68 5.40
CA SER A 60 -3.78 -4.13 5.90
C SER A 60 -2.80 -5.19 6.42
N ARG A 61 -3.19 -6.47 6.37
CA ARG A 61 -2.29 -7.61 6.61
C ARG A 61 -1.33 -7.85 5.47
N TRP A 62 -1.63 -7.31 4.29
CA TRP A 62 -0.83 -7.41 3.07
C TRP A 62 -0.22 -6.04 2.73
N PRO A 63 1.10 -5.93 2.51
CA PRO A 63 1.73 -4.68 2.11
C PRO A 63 1.28 -4.24 0.72
N LYS A 64 0.63 -3.08 0.67
CA LYS A 64 0.25 -2.41 -0.57
C LYS A 64 0.22 -0.90 -0.41
N VAL A 65 0.38 -0.21 -1.53
CA VAL A 65 0.18 1.23 -1.70
C VAL A 65 -0.97 1.43 -2.67
N THR A 66 -2.04 2.08 -2.23
CA THR A 66 -3.10 2.52 -3.15
C THR A 66 -2.56 3.65 -4.03
N LEU A 67 -2.70 3.52 -5.34
CA LEU A 67 -2.22 4.50 -6.32
C LEU A 67 -3.35 5.41 -6.80
N GLY A 68 -4.54 4.84 -6.98
CA GLY A 68 -5.71 5.55 -7.46
C GLY A 68 -6.94 4.68 -7.43
N ALA A 69 -8.09 5.31 -7.54
CA ALA A 69 -9.39 4.68 -7.56
C ALA A 69 -10.19 5.17 -8.76
N CYS A 70 -11.19 4.40 -9.17
CA CYS A 70 -12.15 4.90 -10.16
C CYS A 70 -12.83 6.17 -9.61
N ALA A 71 -13.09 7.14 -10.50
CA ALA A 71 -13.91 8.30 -10.19
C ALA A 71 -15.32 7.86 -9.69
N ASP A 72 -15.99 8.74 -8.96
CA ASP A 72 -17.33 8.44 -8.46
C ASP A 72 -18.31 8.20 -9.62
N GLY A 73 -19.14 7.16 -9.50
CA GLY A 73 -20.03 6.71 -10.58
C GLY A 73 -19.37 5.93 -11.71
N VAL A 74 -18.04 5.74 -11.70
CA VAL A 74 -17.33 4.93 -12.69
C VAL A 74 -17.23 3.47 -12.26
N THR A 75 -17.70 2.57 -13.13
CA THR A 75 -17.49 1.12 -13.01
C THR A 75 -16.75 0.59 -14.23
N LEU A 76 -15.75 -0.25 -14.01
CA LEU A 76 -14.98 -0.87 -15.09
C LEU A 76 -15.80 -1.96 -15.78
N SER A 77 -15.86 -1.91 -17.10
CA SER A 77 -16.27 -3.06 -17.90
C SER A 77 -15.26 -4.21 -17.78
N TYR A 78 -15.69 -5.41 -18.14
CA TYR A 78 -14.81 -6.58 -18.17
C TYR A 78 -13.60 -6.35 -19.09
N GLU A 79 -13.82 -5.74 -20.26
CA GLU A 79 -12.76 -5.45 -21.23
C GLU A 79 -11.76 -4.42 -20.70
N GLU A 80 -12.22 -3.36 -20.04
CA GLU A 80 -11.33 -2.38 -19.39
C GLU A 80 -10.51 -3.02 -18.28
N MET A 81 -11.12 -3.85 -17.43
CA MET A 81 -10.38 -4.57 -16.38
C MET A 81 -9.33 -5.52 -16.99
N CYS A 82 -9.65 -6.27 -18.05
CA CYS A 82 -8.67 -7.12 -18.72
C CYS A 82 -7.47 -6.31 -19.25
N ARG A 83 -7.73 -5.19 -19.94
CA ARG A 83 -6.67 -4.30 -20.43
C ARG A 83 -5.80 -3.74 -19.30
N LEU A 84 -6.40 -3.39 -18.17
CA LEU A 84 -5.68 -2.96 -16.97
C LEU A 84 -4.84 -4.09 -16.37
N GLN A 85 -5.37 -5.32 -16.28
CA GLN A 85 -4.62 -6.47 -15.77
C GLN A 85 -3.41 -6.80 -16.65
N ASP A 86 -3.56 -6.74 -17.97
CA ASP A 86 -2.46 -6.94 -18.92
C ASP A 86 -1.40 -5.84 -18.76
N LEU A 87 -1.82 -4.58 -18.57
CA LEU A 87 -0.92 -3.46 -18.31
C LEU A 87 -0.18 -3.61 -16.98
N CYS A 88 -0.90 -4.01 -15.92
CA CYS A 88 -0.34 -4.33 -14.61
C CYS A 88 0.76 -5.39 -14.73
N GLU A 89 0.52 -6.47 -15.45
CA GLU A 89 1.50 -7.53 -15.67
C GLU A 89 2.76 -7.02 -16.39
N SER A 90 2.59 -6.24 -17.47
CA SER A 90 3.69 -5.66 -18.23
C SER A 90 4.59 -4.74 -17.38
N PHE A 91 3.99 -3.88 -16.55
CA PHE A 91 4.74 -2.98 -15.68
C PHE A 91 5.33 -3.67 -14.45
N SER A 92 4.70 -4.75 -13.96
CA SER A 92 5.22 -5.52 -12.82
C SER A 92 6.59 -6.14 -13.12
N ALA A 93 6.83 -6.61 -14.34
CA ALA A 93 8.14 -7.14 -14.72
C ALA A 93 9.28 -6.12 -14.56
N ARG A 94 9.00 -4.82 -14.77
CA ARG A 94 9.97 -3.73 -14.57
C ARG A 94 10.20 -3.45 -13.09
N LEU A 95 9.15 -3.49 -12.27
CA LEU A 95 9.25 -3.35 -10.82
C LEU A 95 10.04 -4.49 -10.19
N GLN A 96 9.80 -5.74 -10.59
CA GLN A 96 10.46 -6.91 -10.02
C GLN A 96 11.97 -6.95 -10.34
N ALA A 97 12.40 -6.26 -11.39
CA ALA A 97 13.81 -6.04 -11.68
C ALA A 97 14.46 -5.01 -10.75
N MET A 98 13.68 -4.21 -10.04
CA MET A 98 14.16 -3.35 -8.97
C MET A 98 14.35 -4.19 -7.70
N ALA A 99 15.54 -4.12 -7.10
CA ALA A 99 15.90 -5.03 -6.01
C ALA A 99 14.98 -4.85 -4.78
N SER A 100 14.80 -3.62 -4.30
CA SER A 100 14.02 -3.33 -3.08
C SER A 100 13.74 -1.83 -2.90
N VAL A 101 12.85 -1.52 -1.95
CA VAL A 101 12.54 -0.19 -1.43
C VAL A 101 12.93 -0.15 0.03
N ASP A 102 13.84 0.76 0.38
CA ASP A 102 14.27 0.94 1.76
C ASP A 102 13.38 1.98 2.46
N ILE A 103 12.79 1.57 3.58
CA ILE A 103 12.04 2.46 4.47
C ILE A 103 12.99 2.94 5.55
N HIS A 104 13.27 4.24 5.54
CA HIS A 104 14.09 4.90 6.55
C HIS A 104 13.25 5.59 7.65
N THR A 105 11.94 5.71 7.46
CA THR A 105 11.09 6.47 8.38
C THR A 105 9.70 5.87 8.42
N LEU A 106 9.16 5.73 9.63
CA LEU A 106 7.74 5.51 9.86
C LEU A 106 7.10 6.78 10.37
N SER A 107 5.89 7.07 9.92
CA SER A 107 5.18 8.31 10.27
C SER A 107 3.89 7.97 10.99
N PHE A 108 3.74 8.49 12.20
CA PHE A 108 2.41 8.61 12.79
C PHE A 108 1.68 9.74 12.07
N VAL A 109 0.47 9.46 11.60
CA VAL A 109 -0.34 10.44 10.89
C VAL A 109 -1.75 10.43 11.46
N ARG A 110 -2.20 11.59 11.94
CA ARG A 110 -3.62 11.90 12.15
C ARG A 110 -4.14 12.64 10.93
N PHE A 111 -5.23 12.15 10.35
CA PHE A 111 -5.71 12.62 9.05
C PHE A 111 -7.20 12.96 9.05
N ALA A 112 -7.67 13.56 7.94
CA ALA A 112 -9.07 13.92 7.71
C ALA A 112 -9.66 13.25 6.45
N CYS A 113 -8.87 12.46 5.72
CA CYS A 113 -9.32 11.59 4.63
C CYS A 113 -8.38 10.39 4.45
N ARG A 114 -8.90 9.25 3.97
CA ARG A 114 -8.18 7.97 3.90
C ARG A 114 -7.02 7.96 2.90
N SER A 115 -6.97 8.88 1.93
CA SER A 115 -5.81 9.07 1.05
C SER A 115 -4.61 9.75 1.71
N LEU A 116 -4.77 10.29 2.93
CA LEU A 116 -3.79 11.14 3.62
C LEU A 116 -3.44 12.44 2.88
N GLU A 117 -4.24 12.87 1.90
CA GLU A 117 -4.10 14.18 1.24
C GLU A 117 -4.44 15.34 2.20
N ARG A 118 -5.19 15.06 3.27
CA ARG A 118 -5.53 16.01 4.34
C ARG A 118 -4.98 15.55 5.69
N VAL A 119 -3.72 15.88 5.96
CA VAL A 119 -3.03 15.58 7.23
C VAL A 119 -3.33 16.66 8.27
N LYS A 120 -3.68 16.25 9.49
CA LYS A 120 -3.84 17.14 10.66
C LYS A 120 -2.56 17.19 11.50
N THR A 121 -1.92 16.04 11.68
CA THR A 121 -0.68 15.91 12.46
C THR A 121 0.17 14.80 11.86
N ARG A 122 1.48 15.05 11.75
CA ARG A 122 2.47 14.06 11.33
C ARG A 122 3.67 14.12 12.26
N VAL A 123 4.11 12.96 12.72
CA VAL A 123 5.31 12.79 13.53
C VAL A 123 6.12 11.68 12.88
N ASP A 124 7.36 12.02 12.50
CA ASP A 124 8.26 11.11 11.80
C ASP A 124 9.22 10.47 12.78
N TYR A 125 9.34 9.15 12.68
CA TYR A 125 10.23 8.30 13.46
C TYR A 125 11.30 7.73 12.53
N PRO A 126 12.50 8.35 12.48
CA PRO A 126 13.62 7.81 11.73
C PRO A 126 14.01 6.43 12.27
N LEU A 127 14.22 5.49 11.35
CA LEU A 127 14.72 4.16 11.67
C LEU A 127 16.25 4.19 11.67
N ALA A 128 16.86 3.46 12.61
CA ALA A 128 18.31 3.40 12.74
C ALA A 128 18.93 2.87 11.46
N ALA A 129 20.01 3.51 11.00
CA ALA A 129 20.84 2.95 9.94
C ALA A 129 21.30 1.56 10.38
N ALA A 130 21.10 0.56 9.53
CA ALA A 130 21.86 -0.67 9.68
C ALA A 130 23.33 -0.32 9.37
N ASP A 131 24.27 -0.92 10.08
CA ASP A 131 25.63 -1.01 9.55
C ASP A 131 25.53 -1.70 8.17
N ASP A 132 26.33 -1.29 7.18
CA ASP A 132 26.19 -1.79 5.79
C ASP A 132 26.27 -3.33 5.68
N ASP A 133 26.87 -4.00 6.66
CA ASP A 133 26.98 -5.47 6.77
C ASP A 133 25.74 -6.14 7.42
N ASP A 134 24.77 -5.37 7.92
CA ASP A 134 23.69 -5.81 8.78
C ASP A 134 22.30 -5.75 8.11
N VAL A 135 22.26 -5.31 6.84
CA VAL A 135 21.05 -5.37 6.01
C VAL A 135 20.88 -6.81 5.51
N VAL A 136 20.49 -7.69 6.41
CA VAL A 136 19.99 -9.01 6.03
C VAL A 136 18.73 -8.76 5.21
N ASP A 137 18.67 -9.30 3.99
CA ASP A 137 17.42 -9.43 3.24
C ASP A 137 16.45 -10.21 4.13
N GLU A 138 15.62 -9.49 4.89
CA GLU A 138 14.77 -10.10 5.90
C GLU A 138 13.72 -10.93 5.18
N ASP A 139 13.88 -12.25 5.29
CA ASP A 139 13.00 -13.20 4.62
C ASP A 139 11.53 -12.92 4.97
N VAL A 140 10.73 -12.72 3.93
CA VAL A 140 9.28 -12.69 4.05
C VAL A 140 8.83 -14.07 4.53
N GLY A 141 8.33 -14.13 5.76
CA GLY A 141 7.87 -15.37 6.37
C GLY A 141 6.84 -16.09 5.50
N GLU A 142 6.86 -17.42 5.53
CA GLU A 142 6.03 -18.27 4.66
C GLU A 142 4.54 -17.92 4.72
N GLU A 143 4.02 -17.63 5.91
CA GLU A 143 2.61 -17.23 6.09
C GLU A 143 2.27 -15.94 5.33
N GLN A 144 3.16 -14.93 5.37
CA GLN A 144 2.98 -13.68 4.64
C GLN A 144 3.04 -13.92 3.14
N ARG A 145 4.00 -14.75 2.69
CA ARG A 145 4.17 -15.12 1.28
C ARG A 145 2.92 -15.84 0.76
N GLN A 146 2.42 -16.83 1.50
CA GLN A 146 1.23 -17.58 1.12
C GLN A 146 -0.01 -16.68 1.06
N ALA A 147 -0.18 -15.78 2.03
CA ALA A 147 -1.29 -14.82 2.00
C ALA A 147 -1.28 -13.93 0.75
N VAL A 148 -0.09 -13.51 0.28
CA VAL A 148 0.05 -12.77 -0.98
C VAL A 148 -0.31 -13.65 -2.17
N LEU A 149 0.17 -14.89 -2.21
CA LEU A 149 -0.11 -15.84 -3.29
C LEU A 149 -1.60 -16.18 -3.40
N ASP A 150 -2.31 -16.32 -2.28
CA ASP A 150 -3.75 -16.58 -2.25
C ASP A 150 -4.54 -15.43 -2.89
N VAL A 151 -4.13 -14.17 -2.61
CA VAL A 151 -4.74 -12.99 -3.25
C VAL A 151 -4.49 -13.00 -4.76
N TYR A 152 -3.29 -13.39 -5.21
CA TYR A 152 -3.00 -13.49 -6.64
C TYR A 152 -3.72 -14.65 -7.32
N ALA A 153 -3.90 -15.78 -6.63
CA ALA A 153 -4.65 -16.91 -7.13
C ALA A 153 -6.12 -16.52 -7.37
N GLU A 154 -6.70 -15.70 -6.50
CA GLU A 154 -8.05 -15.17 -6.66
C GLU A 154 -8.21 -14.36 -7.96
N MET A 155 -7.16 -13.68 -8.41
CA MET A 155 -7.16 -12.82 -9.61
C MET A 155 -7.07 -13.59 -10.93
N GLN A 156 -6.75 -14.89 -10.90
CA GLN A 156 -6.49 -15.70 -12.10
C GLN A 156 -7.75 -15.92 -12.95
N ASP A 157 -8.88 -16.23 -12.31
CA ASP A 157 -10.16 -16.27 -13.01
C ASP A 157 -10.67 -14.83 -13.20
N ARG A 158 -10.21 -14.19 -14.29
CA ARG A 158 -10.55 -12.80 -14.63
C ARG A 158 -12.06 -12.57 -14.65
N ARG A 159 -12.86 -13.55 -15.09
CA ARG A 159 -14.31 -13.38 -15.24
C ARG A 159 -15.02 -13.47 -13.89
N ALA A 160 -14.62 -14.38 -13.03
CA ALA A 160 -15.13 -14.44 -11.66
C ALA A 160 -14.66 -13.23 -10.84
N TYR A 161 -13.38 -12.87 -10.97
CA TYR A 161 -12.76 -11.76 -10.25
C TYR A 161 -13.34 -10.40 -10.66
N TRP A 162 -13.65 -10.20 -11.95
CA TRP A 162 -14.31 -8.99 -12.44
C TRP A 162 -15.57 -8.64 -11.67
N LYS A 163 -16.34 -9.64 -11.22
CA LYS A 163 -17.55 -9.38 -10.42
C LYS A 163 -17.23 -8.61 -9.13
N LYS A 164 -16.07 -8.82 -8.53
CA LYS A 164 -15.59 -8.11 -7.33
C LYS A 164 -14.98 -6.75 -7.67
N VAL A 165 -14.29 -6.66 -8.81
CA VAL A 165 -13.77 -5.38 -9.34
C VAL A 165 -14.90 -4.41 -9.69
N ALA A 166 -16.00 -4.92 -10.25
CA ALA A 166 -17.14 -4.13 -10.69
C ALA A 166 -18.09 -3.73 -9.56
N LEU A 167 -17.92 -4.25 -8.34
CA LEU A 167 -18.73 -3.85 -7.19
C LEU A 167 -18.58 -2.35 -6.91
N GLU A 168 -19.68 -1.73 -6.52
CA GLU A 168 -19.66 -0.38 -5.97
C GLU A 168 -18.91 -0.36 -4.63
N GLY A 169 -18.24 0.77 -4.36
CA GLY A 169 -17.38 0.95 -3.19
C GLY A 169 -16.00 1.47 -3.58
N ASN A 170 -15.23 1.96 -2.60
CA ASN A 170 -13.84 2.40 -2.73
C ASN A 170 -13.56 3.26 -3.99
N ARG A 171 -14.53 4.09 -4.39
CA ARG A 171 -14.35 5.13 -5.42
C ARG A 171 -13.58 6.30 -4.81
N THR A 172 -13.23 7.28 -5.63
CA THR A 172 -12.48 8.45 -5.17
C THR A 172 -13.10 9.12 -3.93
N GLY A 173 -14.42 9.23 -3.87
CA GLY A 173 -15.14 9.76 -2.70
C GLY A 173 -14.76 9.04 -1.40
N HIS A 174 -14.67 7.71 -1.40
CA HIS A 174 -14.26 6.93 -0.21
C HIS A 174 -12.90 7.34 0.35
N TYR A 175 -11.96 7.70 -0.53
CA TYR A 175 -10.60 8.07 -0.13
C TYR A 175 -10.51 9.53 0.32
N ARG A 176 -11.36 10.41 -0.21
CA ARG A 176 -11.28 11.86 -0.01
C ARG A 176 -12.36 12.45 0.87
N GLU A 177 -13.43 11.71 1.19
CA GLU A 177 -14.47 12.11 2.14
C GLU A 177 -13.89 12.37 3.54
N GLU A 178 -14.67 13.05 4.39
CA GLU A 178 -14.29 13.29 5.77
C GLU A 178 -14.20 11.98 6.55
N HIS A 179 -12.99 11.66 7.00
CA HIS A 179 -12.72 10.51 7.85
C HIS A 179 -11.53 10.82 8.75
N VAL A 180 -11.77 10.90 10.06
CA VAL A 180 -10.76 11.30 11.04
C VAL A 180 -10.30 10.11 11.86
N GLU A 181 -9.06 9.71 11.62
CA GLU A 181 -8.39 8.60 12.30
C GLU A 181 -6.87 8.87 12.39
N SER A 182 -6.19 7.96 13.07
CA SER A 182 -4.73 7.90 13.16
C SER A 182 -4.19 6.59 12.60
N THR A 183 -3.02 6.64 11.98
CA THR A 183 -2.34 5.48 11.39
C THR A 183 -0.83 5.62 11.52
N LEU A 184 -0.14 4.49 11.56
CA LEU A 184 1.31 4.42 11.33
C LEU A 184 1.54 3.95 9.90
N VAL A 185 2.29 4.73 9.13
CA VAL A 185 2.55 4.48 7.71
C VAL A 185 4.03 4.58 7.38
N ALA A 186 4.42 3.96 6.28
CA ALA A 186 5.63 4.28 5.55
C ALA A 186 5.23 5.02 4.27
N PHE A 187 5.72 6.25 4.08
CA PHE A 187 5.54 6.94 2.81
C PHE A 187 6.48 6.35 1.76
N LEU A 188 6.01 6.29 0.52
CA LEU A 188 6.80 5.82 -0.61
C LEU A 188 7.44 7.02 -1.32
N ASP A 189 8.75 7.19 -1.16
CA ASP A 189 9.50 8.32 -1.70
C ASP A 189 10.70 7.93 -2.58
N ASP A 190 10.94 6.62 -2.76
CA ASP A 190 11.96 6.10 -3.68
C ASP A 190 11.70 6.58 -5.12
N ASN A 191 12.59 7.43 -5.63
CA ASN A 191 12.43 8.07 -6.94
C ASN A 191 12.33 7.06 -8.08
N ALA A 192 13.06 5.95 -8.02
CA ALA A 192 13.03 4.95 -9.09
C ALA A 192 11.66 4.26 -9.12
N VAL A 193 11.08 3.95 -7.96
CA VAL A 193 9.74 3.33 -7.89
C VAL A 193 8.67 4.34 -8.31
N ILE A 194 8.78 5.59 -7.85
CA ILE A 194 7.87 6.66 -8.24
C ILE A 194 7.87 6.86 -9.76
N ASP A 195 9.03 6.87 -10.41
CA ASP A 195 9.13 7.02 -11.87
C ASP A 195 8.37 5.90 -12.61
N VAL A 196 8.42 4.67 -12.09
CA VAL A 196 7.68 3.54 -12.66
C VAL A 196 6.17 3.70 -12.41
N ILE A 197 5.76 4.13 -11.21
CA ILE A 197 4.36 4.41 -10.88
C ILE A 197 3.79 5.50 -11.82
N GLU A 198 4.49 6.62 -12.00
CA GLU A 198 3.99 7.71 -12.85
C GLU A 198 3.88 7.28 -14.33
N ARG A 199 4.81 6.45 -14.81
CA ARG A 199 4.71 5.85 -16.15
C ARG A 199 3.51 4.91 -16.27
N PHE A 200 3.24 4.13 -15.21
CA PHE A 200 2.07 3.25 -15.15
C PHE A 200 0.77 4.05 -15.17
N GLN A 201 0.66 5.10 -14.34
CA GLN A 201 -0.50 6.00 -14.30
C GLN A 201 -0.79 6.61 -15.68
N ARG A 202 0.23 7.16 -16.35
CA ARG A 202 0.08 7.70 -17.72
C ARG A 202 -0.37 6.63 -18.73
N ALA A 203 0.12 5.40 -18.59
CA ALA A 203 -0.29 4.31 -19.47
C ALA A 203 -1.75 3.90 -19.22
N VAL A 204 -2.19 3.88 -17.96
CA VAL A 204 -3.60 3.65 -17.58
C VAL A 204 -4.49 4.73 -18.21
N ASP A 205 -4.13 5.99 -18.05
CA ASP A 205 -4.87 7.13 -18.62
C ASP A 205 -4.89 7.09 -20.16
N GLY A 206 -3.89 6.48 -20.80
CA GLY A 206 -3.82 6.32 -22.25
C GLY A 206 -4.69 5.20 -22.82
N ILE A 207 -4.96 4.14 -22.05
CA ILE A 207 -5.79 3.00 -22.52
C ILE A 207 -7.27 3.12 -22.12
N LEU A 208 -7.56 3.97 -21.12
CA LEU A 208 -8.91 4.30 -20.67
C LEU A 208 -9.32 5.68 -21.16
N GLN A 209 -10.61 5.99 -21.05
CA GLN A 209 -11.07 7.36 -21.27
C GLN A 209 -10.53 8.30 -20.15
N PRO A 210 -10.16 9.54 -20.47
CA PRO A 210 -9.75 10.50 -19.44
C PRO A 210 -10.79 10.65 -18.34
N GLY A 211 -10.34 10.74 -17.08
CA GLY A 211 -11.22 10.90 -15.91
C GLY A 211 -11.86 9.61 -15.39
N ARG A 212 -11.50 8.43 -15.91
CA ARG A 212 -11.94 7.16 -15.31
C ARG A 212 -11.32 6.92 -13.93
N TYR A 213 -10.06 7.30 -13.75
CA TYR A 213 -9.32 7.19 -12.50
C TYR A 213 -8.96 8.55 -11.94
N GLU A 214 -8.89 8.62 -10.62
CA GLU A 214 -8.25 9.71 -9.91
C GLU A 214 -7.11 9.15 -9.06
N TRP A 215 -5.95 9.80 -9.19
CA TRP A 215 -4.70 9.37 -8.59
C TRP A 215 -4.50 10.03 -7.22
N ILE A 216 -3.95 9.26 -6.27
CA ILE A 216 -3.45 9.81 -5.01
C ILE A 216 -2.16 10.58 -5.32
N GLY A 217 -2.06 11.80 -4.82
CA GLY A 217 -0.87 12.63 -5.03
C GLY A 217 0.42 11.97 -4.51
N ARG A 218 1.52 12.12 -5.26
CA ARG A 218 2.84 11.53 -4.94
C ARG A 218 3.25 11.63 -3.46
N PRO A 219 3.14 12.79 -2.77
CA PRO A 219 3.56 12.90 -1.36
C PRO A 219 2.72 12.07 -0.38
N HIS A 220 1.58 11.56 -0.84
CA HIS A 220 0.59 10.83 -0.05
C HIS A 220 0.57 9.34 -0.39
N LEU A 221 1.39 8.87 -1.33
CA LEU A 221 1.56 7.45 -1.57
C LEU A 221 2.19 6.81 -0.33
N HIS A 222 1.46 5.88 0.28
CA HIS A 222 1.86 5.32 1.56
C HIS A 222 1.42 3.87 1.68
N LEU A 223 2.20 3.15 2.48
CA LEU A 223 1.89 1.81 2.94
C LEU A 223 1.46 1.89 4.40
N THR A 224 0.30 1.31 4.71
CA THR A 224 -0.15 1.21 6.11
C THR A 224 0.64 0.13 6.83
N ILE A 225 1.38 0.53 7.86
CA ILE A 225 2.01 -0.40 8.80
C ILE A 225 0.95 -0.86 9.79
N ARG A 226 0.25 0.08 10.44
CA ARG A 226 -0.79 -0.25 11.41
C ARG A 226 -1.81 0.87 11.56
N SER A 227 -3.09 0.55 11.39
CA SER A 227 -4.16 1.46 11.81
C SER A 227 -4.16 1.58 13.34
N LEU A 228 -4.21 2.81 13.83
CA LEU A 228 -4.22 3.13 15.25
C LEU A 228 -5.62 3.53 15.73
N GLY A 229 -6.57 3.68 14.80
CA GLY A 229 -7.95 4.10 15.11
C GLY A 229 -8.01 5.55 15.60
N GLN A 230 -9.01 5.85 16.41
CA GLN A 230 -9.18 7.16 17.04
C GLN A 230 -8.37 7.21 18.34
N LEU A 231 -7.04 7.24 18.22
CA LEU A 231 -6.21 7.65 19.35
C LEU A 231 -6.49 9.12 19.66
N SER A 232 -6.97 9.40 20.87
CA SER A 232 -7.17 10.74 21.42
C SER A 232 -5.85 11.43 21.72
#